data_AF-A0A962H984-F1
#
_entry.id   AF-A0A962H984-F1
#
_cell.length_a   1.000
_cell.length_b   1.000
_cell.length_c   1.000
_cell.angle_alpha   90.00
_cell.angle_beta   90.00
_cell.angle_gamma   90.00
#
_symmetry.space_group_name_H-M   'P 1'
#
loop_
_entity.id
_entity.type
_entity.pdbx_description
1 polymer ?
#
loop_
_entity_poly.entity_id
_entity_poly.type
_entity_poly.pdbx_seq_one_letter_code
_entity_poly.pdbx_strand_id
1 'polypeptide(L)'
;MPIVSLLCPEPIRRRLAIAPRDYARRDRAIEAFEAGQYLESVSETLRYLLPRVELPDLSLQPLCFVQGSARVRLTIDHGILRLSTALAALREDSQSTAALRYVLTRLSATGQLFQPRLRGAELTLEFSDRLSLLHPAKLAEVLQRLPMESDSNDGWLQERFGLDPLDREPVAELGADEMARALEIWNSHWAAVDELMVESRRRRSVRFLDALGSYAANQVRYTLPLFGSVRARLNESADDFTDKDENPNKRDSALAKAIKEMRQVGEAELRQCLGHAEFAMNPLYEGTPSLLTSMLGAGQRMQTTGELRATGRSLEAALELIADYLYLLAEHSWPAEVETALRTGLDLVSGKPWREAADVLWNHANQTARIFGSHGEHDREDEEPGYGPGSAAYES
;
A
#
# COMPACT_ATOMS: atom_id res chain seq x y z
N MET A 1 19.55 -7.48 25.20
CA MET A 1 20.88 -7.52 24.55
C MET A 1 20.83 -6.52 23.40
N PRO A 2 21.95 -5.93 22.93
CA PRO A 2 21.86 -5.04 21.77
C PRO A 2 21.43 -5.84 20.54
N ILE A 3 20.43 -5.34 19.80
CA ILE A 3 19.99 -5.94 18.54
C ILE A 3 21.14 -5.96 17.55
N VAL A 4 21.50 -7.15 17.04
CA VAL A 4 22.67 -7.35 16.15
C VAL A 4 22.29 -7.53 14.68
N SER A 5 21.03 -7.86 14.42
CA SER A 5 20.48 -8.16 13.10
C SER A 5 18.97 -7.99 13.10
N LEU A 6 18.37 -7.84 11.93
CA LEU A 6 16.93 -7.94 11.72
C LEU A 6 16.58 -9.15 10.88
N LEU A 7 15.44 -9.76 11.19
CA LEU A 7 14.82 -10.73 10.31
C LEU A 7 13.95 -9.98 9.31
N CYS A 8 14.12 -10.31 8.03
CA CYS A 8 13.24 -9.88 6.95
C CYS A 8 12.48 -11.13 6.45
N PRO A 9 11.44 -11.59 7.18
CA PRO A 9 10.71 -12.80 6.82
C PRO A 9 9.98 -12.67 5.49
N GLU A 10 9.87 -13.79 4.77
CA GLU A 10 9.01 -13.89 3.60
C GLU A 10 7.55 -13.55 3.96
N PRO A 11 6.83 -12.82 3.10
CA PRO A 11 5.47 -12.43 3.38
C PRO A 11 4.53 -13.63 3.30
N ILE A 12 3.61 -13.70 4.24
CA ILE A 12 2.45 -14.59 4.21
C ILE A 12 1.37 -13.98 3.31
N ARG A 13 1.31 -12.65 3.24
CA ARG A 13 0.38 -11.91 2.39
C ARG A 13 0.53 -12.33 0.93
N ARG A 14 -0.59 -12.78 0.35
CA ARG A 14 -0.71 -13.02 -1.10
C ARG A 14 -0.91 -11.69 -1.82
N ARG A 15 -0.05 -11.40 -2.80
CA ARG A 15 -0.22 -10.23 -3.65
C ARG A 15 -1.08 -10.58 -4.85
N LEU A 16 -1.95 -9.64 -5.21
CA LEU A 16 -2.63 -9.70 -6.48
C LEU A 16 -1.63 -9.45 -7.58
N ALA A 17 -1.53 -10.39 -8.52
CA ALA A 17 -0.77 -10.17 -9.74
C ALA A 17 -1.30 -8.92 -10.44
N ILE A 18 -0.40 -8.03 -10.83
CA ILE A 18 -0.75 -6.79 -11.52
C ILE A 18 -1.35 -7.16 -12.87
N ALA A 19 -2.61 -6.80 -13.07
CA ALA A 19 -3.10 -6.64 -14.43
C ALA A 19 -2.57 -5.29 -14.94
N PRO A 20 -1.77 -5.26 -16.02
CA PRO A 20 -1.26 -4.01 -16.56
C PRO A 20 -2.41 -3.08 -16.88
N ARG A 21 -2.29 -1.81 -16.46
CA ARG A 21 -3.29 -0.79 -16.72
C ARG A 21 -3.31 -0.47 -18.22
N ASP A 22 -4.44 -0.77 -18.86
CA ASP A 22 -4.65 -0.50 -20.27
C ASP A 22 -5.02 0.98 -20.47
N TYR A 23 -4.02 1.85 -20.57
CA TYR A 23 -4.24 3.30 -20.75
C TYR A 23 -5.06 3.63 -22.01
N ALA A 24 -5.03 2.78 -23.04
CA ALA A 24 -5.88 2.95 -24.21
C ALA A 24 -7.38 2.79 -23.88
N ARG A 25 -7.75 2.03 -22.83
CA ARG A 25 -9.13 2.02 -22.32
C ARG A 25 -9.51 3.29 -21.60
N ARG A 26 -8.57 3.86 -20.82
CA ARG A 26 -8.80 5.15 -20.17
C ARG A 26 -9.04 6.25 -21.21
N ASP A 27 -8.23 6.28 -22.25
CA ASP A 27 -8.33 7.32 -23.28
C ASP A 27 -9.62 7.13 -24.11
N ARG A 28 -9.99 5.90 -24.47
CA ARG A 28 -11.31 5.58 -25.05
C ARG A 28 -12.49 5.99 -24.17
N ALA A 29 -12.38 5.82 -22.85
CA ALA A 29 -13.43 6.24 -21.93
C ALA A 29 -13.65 7.77 -21.98
N ILE A 30 -12.57 8.53 -22.13
CA ILE A 30 -12.61 10.00 -22.27
C ILE A 30 -13.27 10.38 -23.59
N GLU A 31 -12.81 9.79 -24.70
CA GLU A 31 -13.38 10.03 -26.03
C GLU A 31 -14.88 9.72 -26.07
N ALA A 32 -15.31 8.57 -25.52
CA ALA A 32 -16.72 8.19 -25.44
C ALA A 32 -17.54 9.19 -24.60
N PHE A 33 -16.97 9.72 -23.50
CA PHE A 33 -17.63 10.73 -22.68
C PHE A 33 -17.84 12.03 -23.47
N GLU A 34 -16.81 12.51 -24.15
CA GLU A 34 -16.85 13.73 -24.97
C GLU A 34 -17.83 13.60 -26.15
N ALA A 35 -17.99 12.39 -26.69
CA ALA A 35 -18.97 12.07 -27.73
C ALA A 35 -20.41 11.91 -27.22
N GLY A 36 -20.65 12.01 -25.90
CA GLY A 36 -21.97 11.81 -25.28
C GLY A 36 -22.38 10.33 -25.13
N GLN A 37 -21.47 9.39 -25.36
CA GLN A 37 -21.66 7.94 -25.22
C GLN A 37 -21.39 7.51 -23.77
N TYR A 38 -22.17 8.03 -22.83
CA TYR A 38 -21.82 7.94 -21.40
C TYR A 38 -21.77 6.51 -20.83
N LEU A 39 -22.63 5.59 -21.30
CA LEU A 39 -22.60 4.19 -20.83
C LEU A 39 -21.32 3.46 -21.29
N GLU A 40 -20.84 3.77 -22.50
CA GLU A 40 -19.59 3.24 -23.02
C GLU A 40 -18.39 3.80 -22.24
N SER A 41 -18.39 5.10 -21.96
CA SER A 41 -17.41 5.75 -21.09
C SER A 41 -17.31 5.08 -19.71
N VAL A 42 -18.45 4.80 -19.06
CA VAL A 42 -18.47 4.05 -17.78
C VAL A 42 -17.91 2.64 -17.95
N SER A 43 -18.32 1.93 -19.00
CA SER A 43 -17.89 0.55 -19.25
C SER A 43 -16.38 0.45 -19.46
N GLU A 44 -15.79 1.34 -20.27
CA GLU A 44 -14.34 1.38 -20.50
C GLU A 44 -13.56 1.78 -19.24
N THR A 45 -14.09 2.71 -18.43
CA THR A 45 -13.51 3.04 -17.12
C THR A 45 -13.48 1.84 -16.19
N LEU A 46 -14.56 1.05 -16.15
CA LEU A 46 -14.63 -0.16 -15.34
C LEU A 46 -13.68 -1.24 -15.86
N ARG A 47 -13.56 -1.45 -17.17
CA ARG A 47 -12.60 -2.42 -17.75
C ARG A 47 -11.16 -2.03 -17.48
N TYR A 48 -10.87 -0.73 -17.45
CA TYR A 48 -9.55 -0.21 -17.11
C TYR A 48 -9.17 -0.53 -15.64
N LEU A 49 -10.11 -0.38 -14.71
CA LEU A 49 -9.84 -0.59 -13.27
C LEU A 49 -10.05 -2.02 -12.79
N LEU A 50 -10.97 -2.76 -13.40
CA LEU A 50 -11.42 -4.09 -13.00
C LEU A 50 -11.17 -5.11 -14.13
N PRO A 51 -9.92 -5.28 -14.60
CA PRO A 51 -9.62 -6.09 -15.78
C PRO A 51 -9.92 -7.58 -15.63
N ARG A 52 -10.16 -8.06 -14.40
CA ARG A 52 -10.52 -9.45 -14.09
C ARG A 52 -12.00 -9.66 -13.78
N VAL A 53 -12.77 -8.59 -13.69
CA VAL A 53 -14.20 -8.67 -13.36
C VAL A 53 -14.99 -8.70 -14.66
N GLU A 54 -15.83 -9.73 -14.82
CA GLU A 54 -16.78 -9.78 -15.92
C GLU A 54 -17.84 -8.69 -15.72
N LEU A 55 -17.87 -7.73 -16.65
CA LEU A 55 -18.83 -6.64 -16.57
C LEU A 55 -20.19 -7.09 -17.13
N PRO A 56 -21.27 -6.96 -16.36
CA PRO A 56 -22.60 -7.21 -16.87
C PRO A 56 -23.07 -6.08 -17.79
N ASP A 57 -24.22 -6.27 -18.44
CA ASP A 57 -24.98 -5.14 -18.98
C ASP A 57 -25.51 -4.28 -17.83
N LEU A 58 -24.84 -3.15 -17.59
CA LEU A 58 -25.14 -2.22 -16.50
C LEU A 58 -26.51 -1.53 -16.64
N SER A 59 -27.14 -1.61 -17.80
CA SER A 59 -28.51 -1.12 -18.01
C SER A 59 -29.57 -2.11 -17.50
N LEU A 60 -29.19 -3.37 -17.29
CA LEU A 60 -30.10 -4.44 -16.90
C LEU A 60 -29.88 -4.92 -15.47
N GLN A 61 -28.62 -4.97 -15.02
CA GLN A 61 -28.30 -5.52 -13.71
C GLN A 61 -27.12 -4.81 -13.03
N PRO A 62 -27.09 -4.78 -11.69
CA PRO A 62 -25.98 -4.21 -10.94
C PRO A 62 -24.68 -4.96 -11.18
N LEU A 63 -23.57 -4.23 -11.14
CA LEU A 63 -22.24 -4.81 -10.95
C LEU A 63 -21.95 -4.90 -9.46
N CYS A 64 -21.55 -6.09 -9.01
CA CYS A 64 -21.08 -6.34 -7.64
C CYS A 64 -19.64 -6.83 -7.69
N PHE A 65 -18.77 -6.27 -6.85
CA PHE A 65 -17.40 -6.74 -6.69
C PHE A 65 -16.94 -6.56 -5.24
N VAL A 66 -15.85 -7.25 -4.88
CA VAL A 66 -15.28 -7.22 -3.53
C VAL A 66 -13.99 -6.42 -3.52
N GLN A 67 -13.80 -5.58 -2.50
CA GLN A 67 -12.55 -4.93 -2.17
C GLN A 67 -12.25 -5.13 -0.68
N GLY A 68 -11.30 -6.02 -0.36
CA GLY A 68 -11.04 -6.42 1.01
C GLY A 68 -12.23 -7.18 1.58
N SER A 69 -12.79 -6.70 2.68
CA SER A 69 -14.07 -7.19 3.23
C SER A 69 -15.30 -6.48 2.65
N ALA A 70 -15.12 -5.40 1.88
CA ALA A 70 -16.22 -4.56 1.42
C ALA A 70 -16.86 -5.08 0.13
N ARG A 71 -18.17 -5.31 0.14
CA ARG A 71 -18.97 -5.56 -1.06
C ARG A 71 -19.46 -4.26 -1.66
N VAL A 72 -19.06 -4.00 -2.89
CA VAL A 72 -19.37 -2.77 -3.61
C VAL A 72 -20.41 -3.06 -4.68
N ARG A 73 -21.44 -2.21 -4.73
CA ARG A 73 -22.51 -2.29 -5.75
C ARG A 73 -22.53 -1.03 -6.60
N LEU A 74 -22.50 -1.23 -7.91
CA LEU A 74 -22.70 -0.20 -8.92
C LEU A 74 -24.01 -0.46 -9.66
N THR A 75 -24.88 0.55 -9.69
CA THR A 75 -26.16 0.53 -10.42
C THR A 75 -26.26 1.76 -11.30
N ILE A 76 -26.88 1.60 -12.47
CA ILE A 76 -27.26 2.74 -13.31
C ILE A 76 -28.77 2.71 -13.47
N ASP A 77 -29.43 3.80 -13.10
CA ASP A 77 -30.89 3.95 -13.24
C ASP A 77 -31.23 5.37 -13.70
N HIS A 78 -32.13 5.50 -14.66
CA HIS A 78 -32.57 6.78 -15.23
C HIS A 78 -31.43 7.77 -15.56
N GLY A 79 -30.30 7.26 -16.07
CA GLY A 79 -29.12 8.07 -16.42
C GLY A 79 -28.30 8.56 -15.22
N ILE A 80 -28.50 7.96 -14.05
CA ILE A 80 -27.75 8.23 -12.82
C ILE A 80 -26.97 6.96 -12.45
N LEU A 81 -25.66 7.10 -12.28
CA LEU A 81 -24.83 6.06 -11.70
C LEU A 81 -24.80 6.24 -10.19
N ARG A 82 -25.00 5.13 -9.46
CA ARG A 82 -24.82 5.04 -8.01
C ARG A 82 -23.80 3.95 -7.69
N LEU A 83 -22.79 4.30 -6.91
CA LEU A 83 -21.85 3.36 -6.28
C LEU A 83 -22.10 3.35 -4.77
N SER A 84 -22.22 2.18 -4.17
CA SER A 84 -22.50 2.07 -2.74
C SER A 84 -21.83 0.86 -2.10
N THR A 85 -21.53 1.00 -0.81
CA THR A 85 -21.05 -0.08 0.07
C THR A 85 -21.63 0.14 1.45
N ALA A 86 -21.98 -0.95 2.13
CA ALA A 86 -22.40 -0.90 3.52
C ALA A 86 -21.20 -0.64 4.43
N LEU A 87 -21.41 0.08 5.54
CA LEU A 87 -20.43 0.25 6.61
C LEU A 87 -20.77 -0.64 7.80
N ALA A 88 -21.93 -0.39 8.41
CA ALA A 88 -22.40 -1.11 9.58
C ALA A 88 -23.89 -0.82 9.82
N ALA A 89 -24.53 -1.61 10.68
CA ALA A 89 -25.84 -1.29 11.23
C ALA A 89 -25.70 -0.56 12.57
N LEU A 90 -26.45 0.52 12.75
CA LEU A 90 -26.59 1.24 14.00
C LEU A 90 -27.45 0.45 14.99
N ARG A 91 -27.17 0.65 16.27
CA ARG A 91 -27.90 0.09 17.40
C ARG A 91 -28.69 1.19 18.12
N GLU A 92 -29.68 0.83 18.90
CA GLU A 92 -30.45 1.78 19.72
C GLU A 92 -29.71 2.13 21.02
N ASP A 93 -28.48 2.63 20.91
CA ASP A 93 -27.63 2.96 22.05
C ASP A 93 -26.78 4.24 21.84
N SER A 94 -26.08 4.64 22.91
CA SER A 94 -25.20 5.82 22.89
C SER A 94 -23.96 5.62 22.02
N GLN A 95 -23.53 4.38 21.78
CA GLN A 95 -22.39 4.08 20.93
C GLN A 95 -22.66 4.45 19.47
N SER A 96 -23.88 4.24 19.01
CA SER A 96 -24.32 4.63 17.67
C SER A 96 -24.26 6.15 17.46
N THR A 97 -24.52 6.94 18.50
CA THR A 97 -24.33 8.41 18.44
C THR A 97 -22.86 8.79 18.30
N ALA A 98 -21.96 8.10 19.02
CA ALA A 98 -20.52 8.34 18.90
C ALA A 98 -19.99 7.92 17.52
N ALA A 99 -20.46 6.80 16.98
CA ALA A 99 -20.13 6.33 15.64
C ALA A 99 -20.56 7.33 14.56
N LEU A 100 -21.77 7.88 14.65
CA LEU A 100 -22.25 8.90 13.71
C LEU A 100 -21.38 10.16 13.73
N ARG A 101 -20.92 10.59 14.91
CA ARG A 101 -19.97 11.72 15.00
C ARG A 101 -18.65 11.39 14.34
N TYR A 102 -18.10 10.20 14.61
CA TYR A 102 -16.87 9.73 13.97
C TYR A 102 -16.98 9.76 12.44
N VAL A 103 -18.07 9.22 11.91
CA VAL A 103 -18.35 9.18 10.46
C VAL A 103 -18.41 10.60 9.88
N LEU A 104 -19.10 11.53 10.54
CA LEU A 104 -19.17 12.92 10.11
C LEU A 104 -17.82 13.67 10.18
N THR A 105 -16.91 13.24 11.07
CA THR A 105 -15.59 13.87 11.20
C THR A 105 -14.51 13.24 10.32
N ARG A 106 -14.58 11.93 10.08
CA ARG A 106 -13.49 11.17 9.45
C ARG A 106 -13.84 10.71 8.03
N LEU A 107 -15.09 10.35 7.78
CA LEU A 107 -15.56 9.82 6.50
C LEU A 107 -16.34 10.83 5.66
N SER A 108 -16.59 12.01 6.24
CA SER A 108 -17.25 13.13 5.58
C SER A 108 -16.28 14.31 5.51
N ALA A 109 -15.40 14.31 4.52
CA ALA A 109 -14.45 15.40 4.31
C ALA A 109 -14.87 16.34 3.17
N THR A 110 -14.48 17.62 3.29
CA THR A 110 -14.64 18.60 2.21
C THR A 110 -13.84 18.16 0.99
N GLY A 111 -14.47 18.15 -0.19
CA GLY A 111 -13.85 17.69 -1.44
C GLY A 111 -13.96 16.19 -1.70
N GLN A 112 -14.53 15.42 -0.77
CA GLN A 112 -14.79 14.00 -0.97
C GLN A 112 -15.98 13.78 -1.91
N LEU A 113 -15.80 12.94 -2.92
CA LEU A 113 -16.78 12.70 -3.96
C LEU A 113 -17.97 11.85 -3.48
N PHE A 114 -17.74 10.93 -2.55
CA PHE A 114 -18.77 10.11 -1.92
C PHE A 114 -19.08 10.60 -0.51
N GLN A 115 -20.24 10.22 0.00
CA GLN A 115 -20.76 10.71 1.28
C GLN A 115 -21.33 9.55 2.10
N PRO A 116 -21.20 9.60 3.44
CA PRO A 116 -21.94 8.69 4.30
C PRO A 116 -23.45 8.96 4.18
N ARG A 117 -24.24 7.88 4.13
CA ARG A 117 -25.70 7.92 4.08
C ARG A 117 -26.27 6.99 5.13
N LEU A 118 -27.31 7.47 5.81
CA LEU A 118 -28.10 6.69 6.76
C LEU A 118 -29.45 6.37 6.13
N ARG A 119 -29.78 5.07 6.04
CA ARG A 119 -31.08 4.57 5.57
C ARG A 119 -31.66 3.65 6.62
N GLY A 120 -32.61 4.15 7.41
CA GLY A 120 -33.04 3.44 8.62
C GLY A 120 -31.87 3.33 9.61
N ALA A 121 -31.50 2.10 9.97
CA ALA A 121 -30.34 1.82 10.81
C ALA A 121 -29.05 1.57 10.01
N GLU A 122 -29.11 1.50 8.68
CA GLU A 122 -27.95 1.13 7.86
C GLU A 122 -27.11 2.36 7.50
N LEU A 123 -25.85 2.33 7.93
CA LEU A 123 -24.84 3.28 7.50
C LEU A 123 -24.14 2.76 6.25
N THR A 124 -24.08 3.58 5.22
CA THR A 124 -23.47 3.26 3.92
C THR A 124 -22.55 4.39 3.46
N LEU A 125 -21.59 4.10 2.59
CA LEU A 125 -20.92 5.12 1.76
C LEU A 125 -21.54 5.09 0.37
N GLU A 126 -21.90 6.25 -0.16
CA GLU A 126 -22.57 6.38 -1.44
C GLU A 126 -21.96 7.50 -2.30
N PHE A 127 -21.73 7.18 -3.56
CA PHE A 127 -21.54 8.14 -4.64
C PHE A 127 -22.74 8.06 -5.59
N SER A 128 -23.26 9.21 -6.03
CA SER A 128 -24.33 9.28 -7.02
C SER A 128 -24.10 10.48 -7.94
N ASP A 129 -24.16 10.25 -9.24
CA ASP A 129 -24.02 11.34 -10.22
C ASP A 129 -24.73 11.02 -11.55
N ARG A 130 -25.10 12.07 -12.29
CA ARG A 130 -25.64 11.95 -13.64
C ARG A 130 -24.52 11.52 -14.59
N LEU A 131 -24.84 10.60 -15.49
CA LEU A 131 -23.89 10.10 -16.49
C LEU A 131 -23.29 11.24 -17.34
N SER A 132 -24.07 12.29 -17.63
CA SER A 132 -23.60 13.45 -18.40
C SER A 132 -22.62 14.37 -17.66
N LEU A 133 -22.45 14.19 -16.35
CA LEU A 133 -21.50 14.94 -15.52
C LEU A 133 -20.35 14.05 -15.00
N LEU A 134 -20.39 12.76 -15.31
CA LEU A 134 -19.49 11.76 -14.77
C LEU A 134 -18.29 11.55 -15.69
N HIS A 135 -17.31 12.46 -15.59
CA HIS A 135 -16.04 12.29 -16.30
C HIS A 135 -15.33 11.00 -15.85
N PRO A 136 -14.69 10.21 -16.74
CA PRO A 136 -13.99 8.96 -16.40
C PRO A 136 -13.01 9.07 -15.23
N ALA A 137 -12.25 10.17 -15.15
CA ALA A 137 -11.32 10.41 -14.05
C ALA A 137 -12.03 10.50 -12.68
N LYS A 138 -13.22 11.11 -12.65
CA LYS A 138 -14.04 11.23 -11.44
C LYS A 138 -14.54 9.85 -10.99
N LEU A 139 -15.05 9.05 -11.94
CA LEU A 139 -15.48 7.69 -11.65
C LEU A 139 -14.30 6.83 -11.17
N ALA A 140 -13.14 6.96 -11.79
CA ALA A 140 -11.95 6.20 -11.41
C ALA A 140 -11.49 6.53 -9.98
N GLU A 141 -11.49 7.81 -9.59
CA GLU A 141 -11.17 8.22 -8.23
C GLU A 141 -12.15 7.61 -7.22
N VAL A 142 -13.46 7.70 -7.50
CA VAL A 142 -14.49 7.15 -6.61
C VAL A 142 -14.35 5.63 -6.48
N LEU A 143 -14.16 4.91 -7.59
CA LEU A 143 -14.00 3.45 -7.60
C LEU A 143 -12.78 3.00 -6.81
N GLN A 144 -11.69 3.77 -6.80
CA GLN A 144 -10.52 3.43 -6.00
C GLN A 144 -10.71 3.78 -4.53
N ARG A 145 -11.25 4.97 -4.21
CA ARG A 145 -11.27 5.48 -2.84
C ARG A 145 -12.44 4.95 -2.00
N LEU A 146 -13.67 4.90 -2.53
CA LEU A 146 -14.85 4.49 -1.75
C LEU A 146 -14.71 3.06 -1.19
N PRO A 147 -14.29 2.06 -2.00
CA PRO A 147 -14.14 0.69 -1.49
C PRO A 147 -13.03 0.56 -0.46
N MET A 148 -11.89 1.22 -0.67
CA MET A 148 -10.76 1.22 0.28
C MET A 148 -11.14 1.87 1.62
N GLU A 149 -11.88 2.98 1.60
CA GLU A 149 -12.40 3.59 2.84
C GLU A 149 -13.36 2.65 3.56
N SER A 150 -14.22 1.93 2.83
CA SER A 150 -15.14 0.96 3.45
C SER A 150 -14.40 -0.20 4.12
N ASP A 151 -13.42 -0.79 3.44
CA ASP A 151 -12.57 -1.87 3.99
C ASP A 151 -11.72 -1.39 5.17
N SER A 152 -11.26 -0.13 5.16
CA SER A 152 -10.42 0.40 6.23
C SER A 152 -11.19 0.69 7.53
N ASN A 153 -12.50 0.93 7.45
CA ASN A 153 -13.30 1.43 8.57
C ASN A 153 -14.25 0.40 9.18
N ASP A 154 -14.48 -0.74 8.53
CA ASP A 154 -15.51 -1.68 8.97
C ASP A 154 -15.18 -2.36 10.31
N GLY A 155 -14.02 -2.97 10.45
CA GLY A 155 -13.56 -3.59 11.69
C GLY A 155 -13.33 -2.56 12.78
N TRP A 156 -12.97 -1.32 12.40
CA TRP A 156 -12.84 -0.21 13.34
C TRP A 156 -14.18 0.20 13.95
N LEU A 157 -15.22 0.34 13.13
CA LEU A 157 -16.57 0.68 13.59
C LEU A 157 -17.13 -0.40 14.52
N GLN A 158 -16.88 -1.67 14.20
CA GLN A 158 -17.26 -2.80 15.04
C GLN A 158 -16.51 -2.79 16.38
N GLU A 159 -15.19 -2.66 16.38
CA GLU A 159 -14.38 -2.69 17.60
C GLU A 159 -14.66 -1.49 18.50
N ARG A 160 -14.67 -0.28 17.94
CA ARG A 160 -14.75 0.96 18.74
C ARG A 160 -16.14 1.29 19.21
N PHE A 161 -17.16 0.99 18.41
CA PHE A 161 -18.53 1.37 18.69
C PHE A 161 -19.48 0.18 18.84
N GLY A 162 -19.00 -1.07 18.69
CA GLY A 162 -19.83 -2.26 18.84
C GLY A 162 -20.94 -2.36 17.80
N LEU A 163 -20.75 -1.76 16.62
CA LEU A 163 -21.70 -1.81 15.51
C LEU A 163 -21.65 -3.15 14.79
N ASP A 164 -22.79 -3.57 14.25
CA ASP A 164 -22.86 -4.84 13.54
C ASP A 164 -22.33 -4.68 12.11
N PRO A 165 -21.37 -5.53 11.67
CA PRO A 165 -20.88 -5.50 10.30
C PRO A 165 -22.02 -5.89 9.35
N LEU A 166 -22.20 -5.13 8.28
CA LEU A 166 -23.27 -5.35 7.31
C LEU A 166 -22.67 -5.67 5.94
N ASP A 167 -23.17 -6.75 5.34
CA ASP A 167 -22.87 -7.16 3.96
C ASP A 167 -21.36 -7.21 3.66
N ARG A 168 -20.62 -7.90 4.52
CA ARG A 168 -19.18 -8.14 4.36
C ARG A 168 -18.90 -9.42 3.62
N GLU A 169 -17.87 -9.39 2.78
CA GLU A 169 -17.28 -10.60 2.25
C GLU A 169 -16.44 -11.28 3.35
N PRO A 170 -16.64 -12.58 3.61
CA PRO A 170 -15.78 -13.32 4.52
C PRO A 170 -14.32 -13.30 4.04
N VAL A 171 -13.41 -13.04 4.96
CA VAL A 171 -11.97 -13.12 4.69
C VAL A 171 -11.52 -14.56 4.87
N ALA A 172 -10.76 -15.10 3.91
CA ALA A 172 -10.28 -16.47 3.99
C ALA A 172 -9.25 -16.62 5.13
N GLU A 173 -9.50 -17.55 6.04
CA GLU A 173 -8.62 -17.82 7.18
C GLU A 173 -7.24 -18.31 6.74
N LEU A 174 -6.23 -18.03 7.58
CA LEU A 174 -4.90 -18.60 7.38
C LEU A 174 -4.88 -20.09 7.75
N GLY A 175 -4.09 -20.86 7.01
CA GLY A 175 -3.76 -22.23 7.42
C GLY A 175 -2.98 -22.24 8.76
N ALA A 176 -2.93 -23.40 9.44
CA ALA A 176 -2.24 -23.51 10.73
C ALA A 176 -0.76 -23.08 10.66
N ASP A 177 -0.04 -23.45 9.61
CA ASP A 177 1.37 -23.09 9.41
C ASP A 177 1.55 -21.59 9.10
N GLU A 178 0.66 -21.02 8.27
CA GLU A 178 0.63 -19.58 7.99
C GLU A 178 0.35 -18.79 9.27
N MET A 179 -0.60 -19.24 10.10
CA MET A 179 -0.93 -18.60 11.38
C MET A 179 0.24 -18.67 12.37
N ALA A 180 0.91 -19.81 12.50
CA ALA A 180 2.08 -19.94 13.37
C ALA A 180 3.20 -18.98 12.95
N ARG A 181 3.50 -18.90 11.65
CA ARG A 181 4.45 -17.93 11.10
C ARG A 181 4.01 -16.49 11.34
N ALA A 182 2.72 -16.18 11.19
CA ALA A 182 2.21 -14.83 11.39
C ALA A 182 2.42 -14.35 12.83
N LEU A 183 2.19 -15.23 13.81
CA LEU A 183 2.43 -14.96 15.23
C LEU A 183 3.92 -14.74 15.52
N GLU A 184 4.79 -15.56 14.94
CA GLU A 184 6.24 -15.38 15.06
C GLU A 184 6.69 -14.04 14.50
N ILE A 185 6.23 -13.68 13.29
CA ILE A 185 6.53 -12.39 12.65
C ILE A 185 6.02 -11.24 13.51
N TRP A 186 4.78 -11.29 14.00
CA TRP A 186 4.21 -10.23 14.84
C TRP A 186 5.03 -10.00 16.11
N ASN A 187 5.31 -11.07 16.85
CA ASN A 187 6.01 -10.99 18.13
C ASN A 187 7.47 -10.57 17.96
N SER A 188 8.17 -11.16 17.00
CA SER A 188 9.58 -10.81 16.72
C SER A 188 9.73 -9.39 16.22
N HIS A 189 8.83 -8.92 15.35
CA HIS A 189 8.82 -7.55 14.83
C HIS A 189 8.71 -6.53 15.96
N TRP A 190 7.65 -6.61 16.78
CA TRP A 190 7.43 -5.61 17.83
C TRP A 190 8.45 -5.68 18.97
N ALA A 191 9.08 -6.84 19.20
CA ALA A 191 10.24 -6.94 20.08
C ALA A 191 11.45 -6.20 19.48
N ALA A 192 11.74 -6.40 18.19
CA ALA A 192 12.83 -5.72 17.50
C ALA A 192 12.63 -4.20 17.42
N VAL A 193 11.40 -3.74 17.14
CA VAL A 193 11.07 -2.30 17.12
C VAL A 193 11.29 -1.66 18.50
N ASP A 194 10.92 -2.34 19.58
CA ASP A 194 11.14 -1.86 20.95
C ASP A 194 12.64 -1.73 21.27
N GLU A 195 13.46 -2.72 20.89
CA GLU A 195 14.92 -2.64 21.04
C GLU A 195 15.54 -1.51 20.20
N LEU A 196 15.10 -1.35 18.95
CA LEU A 196 15.55 -0.26 18.08
C LEU A 196 15.11 1.11 18.60
N MET A 197 13.97 1.19 19.29
CA MET A 197 13.49 2.43 19.91
C MET A 197 14.43 2.92 21.01
N VAL A 198 15.00 2.00 21.80
CA VAL A 198 16.03 2.32 22.79
C VAL A 198 17.28 2.89 22.11
N GLU A 199 17.72 2.28 21.01
CA GLU A 199 18.87 2.77 20.23
C GLU A 199 18.59 4.13 19.57
N SER A 200 17.37 4.36 19.08
CA SER A 200 16.93 5.65 18.52
C SER A 200 17.11 6.78 19.52
N ARG A 201 16.58 6.59 20.75
CA ARG A 201 16.66 7.57 21.84
C ARG A 201 18.10 7.82 22.31
N ARG A 202 18.93 6.78 22.30
CA ARG A 202 20.37 6.89 22.62
C ARG A 202 21.10 7.76 21.59
N ARG A 203 20.79 7.59 20.31
CA ARG A 203 21.44 8.31 19.20
C ARG A 203 20.91 9.72 19.00
N ARG A 204 19.65 9.98 19.37
CA ARG A 204 18.94 11.26 19.13
C ARG A 204 18.97 11.68 17.65
N SER A 205 18.91 10.69 16.76
CA SER A 205 18.93 10.89 15.31
C SER A 205 17.50 10.88 14.77
N VAL A 206 17.03 12.03 14.28
CA VAL A 206 15.70 12.13 13.64
C VAL A 206 15.62 11.22 12.42
N ARG A 207 16.69 11.16 11.63
CA ARG A 207 16.76 10.28 10.45
C ARG A 207 16.65 8.79 10.81
N PHE A 208 17.24 8.39 11.94
CA PHE A 208 17.09 7.03 12.44
C PHE A 208 15.66 6.75 12.92
N LEU A 209 15.03 7.73 13.59
CA LEU A 209 13.63 7.65 13.99
C LEU A 209 12.71 7.52 12.76
N ASP A 210 12.98 8.25 11.67
CA ASP A 210 12.22 8.15 10.41
C ASP A 210 12.30 6.73 9.83
N ALA A 211 13.52 6.17 9.75
CA ALA A 211 13.74 4.82 9.25
C ALA A 211 13.06 3.77 10.15
N LEU A 212 13.14 3.95 11.47
CA LEU A 212 12.48 3.06 12.44
C LEU A 212 10.96 3.11 12.33
N GLY A 213 10.36 4.31 12.21
CA GLY A 213 8.92 4.45 12.01
C GLY A 213 8.46 3.79 10.72
N SER A 214 9.18 4.02 9.62
CA SER A 214 8.91 3.36 8.33
C SER A 214 9.01 1.83 8.45
N TYR A 215 10.07 1.32 9.08
CA TYR A 215 10.23 -0.12 9.35
C TYR A 215 9.07 -0.68 10.19
N ALA A 216 8.68 0.01 11.27
CA ALA A 216 7.64 -0.43 12.19
C ALA A 216 6.29 -0.64 11.49
N ALA A 217 5.92 0.26 10.57
CA ALA A 217 4.69 0.14 9.79
C ALA A 217 4.82 -0.84 8.61
N ASN A 218 5.85 -0.67 7.79
CA ASN A 218 5.94 -1.32 6.49
C ASN A 218 6.29 -2.81 6.58
N GLN A 219 7.03 -3.25 7.61
CA GLN A 219 7.30 -4.68 7.82
C GLN A 219 6.00 -5.47 7.97
N VAL A 220 5.06 -4.98 8.79
CA VAL A 220 3.77 -5.64 9.02
C VAL A 220 2.88 -5.54 7.79
N ARG A 221 2.80 -4.37 7.16
CA ARG A 221 2.00 -4.16 5.92
C ARG A 221 2.46 -5.08 4.79
N TYR A 222 3.78 -5.24 4.66
CA TYR A 222 4.37 -6.11 3.65
C TYR A 222 4.13 -7.59 3.94
N THR A 223 4.38 -8.04 5.18
CA THR A 223 4.46 -9.46 5.49
C THR A 223 3.12 -10.10 5.86
N LEU A 224 2.29 -9.41 6.62
CA LEU A 224 1.07 -9.98 7.18
C LEU A 224 -0.17 -9.60 6.37
N PRO A 225 -1.08 -10.55 6.09
CA PRO A 225 -2.38 -10.26 5.51
C PRO A 225 -3.34 -9.76 6.61
N LEU A 226 -2.97 -8.64 7.22
CA LEU A 226 -3.71 -8.01 8.31
C LEU A 226 -4.94 -7.26 7.75
N PHE A 227 -6.09 -7.44 8.38
CA PHE A 227 -7.34 -6.73 8.10
C PHE A 227 -8.04 -6.32 9.41
N GLY A 228 -9.17 -5.62 9.30
CA GLY A 228 -10.00 -5.28 10.47
C GLY A 228 -9.35 -4.30 11.47
N SER A 229 -9.70 -4.47 12.75
CA SER A 229 -9.37 -3.54 13.84
C SER A 229 -7.87 -3.36 14.08
N VAL A 230 -7.09 -4.45 14.11
CA VAL A 230 -5.65 -4.37 14.34
C VAL A 230 -4.96 -3.59 13.21
N ARG A 231 -5.37 -3.81 11.95
CA ARG A 231 -4.89 -3.00 10.81
C ARG A 231 -5.24 -1.53 10.99
N ALA A 232 -6.50 -1.23 11.34
CA ALA A 232 -6.96 0.14 11.51
C ALA A 232 -6.17 0.90 12.58
N ARG A 233 -5.97 0.30 13.77
CA ARG A 233 -5.15 0.86 14.86
C ARG A 233 -3.71 1.13 14.44
N LEU A 234 -3.11 0.17 13.74
CA LEU A 234 -1.73 0.31 13.27
C LEU A 234 -1.62 1.45 12.25
N ASN A 235 -2.55 1.56 11.32
CA ASN A 235 -2.54 2.62 10.31
C ASN A 235 -2.76 3.99 10.93
N GLU A 236 -3.74 4.14 11.84
CA GLU A 236 -3.96 5.39 12.57
C GLU A 236 -2.72 5.79 13.36
N SER A 237 -2.08 4.85 14.07
CA SER A 237 -0.84 5.12 14.79
C SER A 237 0.32 5.49 13.85
N ALA A 238 0.40 4.84 12.70
CA ALA A 238 1.45 5.08 11.71
C ALA A 238 1.35 6.47 11.08
N ASP A 239 0.14 6.99 10.85
CA ASP A 239 -0.07 8.36 10.40
C ASP A 239 0.62 9.35 11.37
N ASP A 240 0.52 9.13 12.68
CA ASP A 240 1.16 9.99 13.69
C ASP A 240 2.69 9.84 13.73
N PHE A 241 3.22 8.61 13.78
CA PHE A 241 4.67 8.41 13.99
C PHE A 241 5.51 8.49 12.70
N THR A 242 4.90 8.45 11.53
CA THR A 242 5.58 8.61 10.23
C THR A 242 5.48 10.01 9.63
N ASP A 243 4.68 10.91 10.23
CA ASP A 243 4.51 12.30 9.78
C ASP A 243 5.80 13.12 9.90
N LYS A 244 6.52 13.29 8.79
CA LYS A 244 7.80 14.00 8.77
C LYS A 244 7.68 15.49 9.13
N ASP A 245 6.49 16.08 9.02
CA ASP A 245 6.23 17.47 9.35
C ASP A 245 5.93 17.67 10.85
N GLU A 246 5.61 16.59 11.57
CA GLU A 246 5.36 16.63 13.01
C GLU A 246 6.67 16.58 13.83
N ASN A 247 6.60 17.19 15.01
CA ASN A 247 7.70 17.28 15.95
C ASN A 247 8.29 15.88 16.27
N PRO A 248 9.61 15.67 16.13
CA PRO A 248 10.24 14.37 16.40
C PRO A 248 9.95 13.78 17.80
N ASN A 249 9.78 14.62 18.83
CA ASN A 249 9.47 14.14 20.18
C ASN A 249 8.03 13.60 20.28
N LYS A 250 7.10 14.20 19.54
CA LYS A 250 5.73 13.69 19.46
C LYS A 250 5.70 12.37 18.70
N ARG A 251 6.45 12.27 17.59
CA ARG A 251 6.61 11.01 16.84
C ARG A 251 7.23 9.91 17.66
N ASP A 252 8.28 10.20 18.42
CA ASP A 252 8.89 9.26 19.36
C ASP A 252 7.85 8.76 20.38
N SER A 253 7.05 9.66 20.93
CA SER A 253 5.99 9.32 21.89
C SER A 253 4.88 8.48 21.25
N ALA A 254 4.47 8.82 20.02
CA ALA A 254 3.46 8.09 19.25
C ALA A 254 3.94 6.68 18.90
N LEU A 255 5.19 6.53 18.44
CA LEU A 255 5.78 5.22 18.16
C LEU A 255 5.89 4.38 19.44
N ALA A 256 6.35 4.96 20.55
CA ALA A 256 6.43 4.25 21.83
C ALA A 256 5.06 3.77 22.33
N LYS A 257 4.01 4.59 22.14
CA LYS A 257 2.63 4.21 22.43
C LYS A 257 2.18 3.06 21.52
N ALA A 258 2.43 3.17 20.21
CA ALA A 258 2.09 2.14 19.23
C ALA A 258 2.76 0.80 19.55
N ILE A 259 4.06 0.78 19.88
CA ILE A 259 4.78 -0.43 20.30
C ILE A 259 4.08 -1.09 21.49
N LYS A 260 3.71 -0.31 22.51
CA LYS A 260 3.03 -0.82 23.70
C LYS A 260 1.68 -1.44 23.34
N GLU A 261 0.89 -0.76 22.52
CA GLU A 261 -0.44 -1.23 22.10
C GLU A 261 -0.34 -2.48 21.23
N MET A 262 0.54 -2.50 20.24
CA MET A 262 0.70 -3.64 19.33
C MET A 262 1.23 -4.90 20.03
N ARG A 263 2.08 -4.74 21.06
CA ARG A 263 2.52 -5.87 21.90
C ARG A 263 1.46 -6.38 22.86
N GLN A 264 0.40 -5.61 23.10
CA GLN A 264 -0.73 -6.02 23.95
C GLN A 264 -1.83 -6.75 23.17
N VAL A 265 -1.77 -6.74 21.83
CA VAL A 265 -2.70 -7.51 20.98
C VAL A 265 -2.52 -8.99 21.28
N GLY A 266 -3.58 -9.61 21.81
CA GLY A 266 -3.57 -11.03 22.14
C GLY A 266 -3.66 -11.92 20.90
N GLU A 267 -3.21 -13.18 21.02
CA GLU A 267 -3.25 -14.14 19.90
C GLU A 267 -4.67 -14.29 19.32
N ALA A 268 -5.70 -14.37 20.17
CA ALA A 268 -7.08 -14.53 19.71
C ALA A 268 -7.57 -13.34 18.87
N GLU A 269 -7.22 -12.12 19.29
CA GLU A 269 -7.56 -10.89 18.58
C GLU A 269 -6.80 -10.79 17.25
N LEU A 270 -5.50 -11.08 17.28
CA LEU A 270 -4.68 -11.07 16.07
C LEU A 270 -5.15 -12.12 15.06
N ARG A 271 -5.53 -13.32 15.53
CA ARG A 271 -6.08 -14.39 14.68
C ARG A 271 -7.36 -13.96 13.96
N GLN A 272 -8.22 -13.20 14.60
CA GLN A 272 -9.45 -12.66 13.99
C GLN A 272 -9.16 -11.57 12.94
N CYS A 273 -7.96 -11.00 12.95
CA CYS A 273 -7.54 -9.91 12.06
C CYS A 273 -6.54 -10.35 11.00
N LEU A 274 -6.29 -11.66 10.85
CA LEU A 274 -5.34 -12.22 9.88
C LEU A 274 -6.07 -13.12 8.88
N GLY A 275 -5.95 -12.82 7.59
CA GLY A 275 -6.60 -13.61 6.55
C GLY A 275 -6.47 -13.02 5.14
N HIS A 276 -6.65 -13.85 4.13
CA HIS A 276 -6.50 -13.49 2.73
C HIS A 276 -7.82 -12.91 2.19
N ALA A 277 -7.88 -11.58 2.13
CA ALA A 277 -9.03 -10.88 1.55
C ALA A 277 -8.96 -10.86 0.00
N GLU A 278 -10.12 -10.80 -0.64
CA GLU A 278 -10.23 -10.64 -2.09
C GLU A 278 -10.20 -9.15 -2.46
N PHE A 279 -9.51 -8.79 -3.54
CA PHE A 279 -9.61 -7.43 -4.06
C PHE A 279 -9.78 -7.46 -5.58
N ALA A 280 -10.83 -6.78 -6.05
CA ALA A 280 -11.06 -6.59 -7.47
C ALA A 280 -10.08 -5.57 -8.08
N MET A 281 -9.64 -4.59 -7.27
CA MET A 281 -8.58 -3.64 -7.62
C MET A 281 -7.37 -3.86 -6.74
N ASN A 282 -6.17 -3.68 -7.30
CA ASN A 282 -4.94 -3.73 -6.52
C ASN A 282 -4.99 -2.62 -5.44
N PRO A 283 -4.91 -2.98 -4.14
CA PRO A 283 -4.93 -1.98 -3.06
C PRO A 283 -3.63 -1.16 -2.96
N LEU A 284 -2.59 -1.56 -3.69
CA LEU A 284 -1.29 -0.87 -3.72
C LEU A 284 -1.21 0.09 -4.90
N TYR A 285 -0.39 1.11 -4.75
CA TYR A 285 -0.05 2.01 -5.86
C TYR A 285 0.78 1.27 -6.91
N GLU A 286 0.77 1.77 -8.13
CA GLU A 286 1.66 1.28 -9.17
C GLU A 286 3.07 1.84 -8.93
N GLY A 287 4.07 0.95 -8.88
CA GLY A 287 5.47 1.34 -8.80
C GLY A 287 5.98 1.84 -10.15
N THR A 288 6.78 2.91 -10.15
CA THR A 288 7.39 3.46 -11.37
C THR A 288 8.91 3.36 -11.33
N PRO A 289 9.60 3.25 -12.49
CA PRO A 289 11.05 3.34 -12.55
C PRO A 289 11.61 4.63 -11.93
N SER A 290 10.89 5.75 -12.07
CA SER A 290 11.24 7.02 -11.43
C SER A 290 11.19 6.94 -9.91
N LEU A 291 10.16 6.32 -9.34
CA LEU A 291 10.06 6.08 -7.90
C LEU A 291 11.22 5.18 -7.43
N LEU A 292 11.47 4.08 -8.13
CA LEU A 292 12.55 3.15 -7.80
C LEU A 292 13.91 3.87 -7.79
N THR A 293 14.18 4.69 -8.80
CA THR A 293 15.39 5.51 -8.90
C THR A 293 15.47 6.56 -7.80
N SER A 294 14.36 7.20 -7.45
CA SER A 294 14.33 8.21 -6.38
C SER A 294 14.66 7.62 -5.00
N MET A 295 14.34 6.34 -4.80
CA MET A 295 14.53 5.63 -3.53
C MET A 295 15.89 4.93 -3.48
N LEU A 296 16.29 4.22 -4.54
CA LEU A 296 17.46 3.31 -4.55
C LEU A 296 18.60 3.77 -5.49
N GLY A 297 18.37 4.79 -6.31
CA GLY A 297 19.33 5.28 -7.30
C GLY A 297 20.33 6.30 -6.76
N ALA A 298 21.18 6.81 -7.66
CA ALA A 298 22.21 7.80 -7.34
C ALA A 298 21.59 9.17 -7.02
N GLY A 299 21.17 9.35 -5.77
CA GLY A 299 20.63 10.59 -5.24
C GLY A 299 21.11 10.87 -3.81
N GLN A 300 20.70 12.03 -3.28
CA GLN A 300 21.13 12.50 -1.95
C GLN A 300 20.88 11.45 -0.85
N ARG A 301 19.76 10.73 -0.92
CA ARG A 301 19.42 9.67 0.05
C ARG A 301 20.49 8.60 0.11
N MET A 302 20.77 7.96 -1.03
CA MET A 302 21.75 6.88 -1.16
C MET A 302 23.20 7.32 -0.91
N GLN A 303 23.54 8.57 -1.26
CA GLN A 303 24.83 9.16 -0.91
C GLN A 303 25.00 9.25 0.61
N THR A 304 24.04 9.83 1.32
CA THR A 304 24.12 9.92 2.79
C THR A 304 24.11 8.54 3.45
N THR A 305 23.33 7.59 2.95
CA THR A 305 23.37 6.20 3.44
C THR A 305 24.76 5.57 3.22
N GLY A 306 25.42 5.88 2.10
CA GLY A 306 26.80 5.50 1.83
C GLY A 306 27.81 6.12 2.81
N GLU A 307 27.63 7.38 3.20
CA GLU A 307 28.45 8.06 4.22
C GLU A 307 28.26 7.44 5.61
N LEU A 308 27.03 7.11 6.00
CA LEU A 308 26.73 6.40 7.25
C LEU A 308 27.46 5.04 7.28
N ARG A 309 27.42 4.30 6.17
CA ARG A 309 28.13 3.03 6.01
C ARG A 309 29.65 3.22 6.17
N ALA A 310 30.24 4.18 5.46
CA ALA A 310 31.67 4.45 5.48
C ALA A 310 32.20 4.91 6.84
N THR A 311 31.38 5.64 7.62
CA THR A 311 31.72 6.15 8.96
C THR A 311 31.45 5.15 10.09
N GLY A 312 31.08 3.90 9.76
CA GLY A 312 30.84 2.84 10.75
C GLY A 312 29.46 2.90 11.42
N ARG A 313 28.54 3.75 10.93
CA ARG A 313 27.13 3.81 11.38
C ARG A 313 26.27 2.79 10.64
N SER A 314 26.76 1.54 10.54
CA SER A 314 26.15 0.50 9.71
C SER A 314 24.72 0.13 10.13
N LEU A 315 24.39 0.19 11.42
CA LEU A 315 23.04 -0.05 11.91
C LEU A 315 22.04 0.95 11.31
N GLU A 316 22.44 2.22 11.17
CA GLU A 316 21.56 3.26 10.61
C GLU A 316 21.44 3.10 9.10
N ALA A 317 22.56 2.85 8.42
CA ALA A 317 22.57 2.60 6.98
C ALA A 317 21.72 1.36 6.61
N ALA A 318 21.86 0.26 7.35
CA ALA A 318 21.08 -0.95 7.12
C ALA A 318 19.58 -0.73 7.38
N LEU A 319 19.21 -0.07 8.49
CA LEU A 319 17.81 0.18 8.81
C LEU A 319 17.14 1.07 7.75
N GLU A 320 17.83 2.10 7.26
CA GLU A 320 17.33 2.96 6.17
C GLU A 320 17.04 2.14 4.91
N LEU A 321 18.00 1.32 4.47
CA LEU A 321 17.85 0.51 3.27
C LEU A 321 16.74 -0.52 3.41
N ILE A 322 16.65 -1.20 4.57
CA ILE A 322 15.57 -2.16 4.84
C ILE A 322 14.21 -1.44 4.82
N ALA A 323 14.11 -0.27 5.47
CA ALA A 323 12.89 0.52 5.49
C ALA A 323 12.48 0.99 4.09
N ASP A 324 13.42 1.35 3.23
CA ASP A 324 13.16 1.75 1.84
C ASP A 324 12.64 0.57 1.00
N TYR A 325 13.24 -0.61 1.13
CA TYR A 325 12.76 -1.82 0.46
C TYR A 325 11.36 -2.22 0.94
N LEU A 326 11.13 -2.18 2.25
CA LEU A 326 9.83 -2.48 2.83
C LEU A 326 8.78 -1.47 2.41
N TYR A 327 9.10 -0.18 2.30
CA TYR A 327 8.18 0.82 1.76
C TYR A 327 7.82 0.52 0.30
N LEU A 328 8.83 0.29 -0.54
CA LEU A 328 8.64 -0.03 -1.96
C LEU A 328 7.78 -1.28 -2.13
N LEU A 329 7.97 -2.30 -1.30
CA LEU A 329 7.14 -3.48 -1.34
C LEU A 329 5.75 -3.18 -0.73
N ALA A 330 5.66 -2.69 0.50
CA ALA A 330 4.39 -2.53 1.23
C ALA A 330 3.36 -1.65 0.54
N GLU A 331 3.79 -0.56 -0.10
CA GLU A 331 2.89 0.47 -0.65
C GLU A 331 2.73 0.37 -2.17
N HIS A 332 3.63 -0.35 -2.86
CA HIS A 332 3.64 -0.42 -4.30
C HIS A 332 3.61 -1.86 -4.84
N SER A 333 2.96 -1.97 -5.99
CA SER A 333 2.96 -3.15 -6.84
C SER A 333 3.94 -2.94 -7.99
N TRP A 334 4.75 -3.97 -8.25
CA TRP A 334 5.80 -3.94 -9.25
C TRP A 334 5.66 -5.06 -10.29
N PRO A 335 6.21 -4.89 -11.50
CA PRO A 335 6.44 -6.01 -12.40
C PRO A 335 7.18 -7.15 -11.68
N ALA A 336 6.90 -8.40 -12.04
CA ALA A 336 7.39 -9.58 -11.32
C ALA A 336 8.92 -9.56 -11.11
N GLU A 337 9.68 -9.15 -12.13
CA GLU A 337 11.14 -9.07 -12.06
C GLU A 337 11.64 -8.08 -11.01
N VAL A 338 11.01 -6.90 -10.93
CA VAL A 338 11.34 -5.86 -9.95
C VAL A 338 10.94 -6.30 -8.55
N GLU A 339 9.75 -6.90 -8.40
CA GLU A 339 9.31 -7.43 -7.11
C GLU A 339 10.26 -8.52 -6.60
N THR A 340 10.67 -9.45 -7.46
CA THR A 340 11.65 -10.50 -7.15
C THR A 340 13.00 -9.91 -6.76
N ALA A 341 13.50 -8.89 -7.46
CA ALA A 341 14.74 -8.23 -7.10
C ALA A 341 14.64 -7.58 -5.71
N LEU A 342 13.58 -6.82 -5.44
CA LEU A 342 13.37 -6.20 -4.12
C LEU A 342 13.31 -7.25 -3.00
N ARG A 343 12.60 -8.36 -3.21
CA ARG A 343 12.54 -9.48 -2.25
C ARG A 343 13.91 -10.10 -2.00
N THR A 344 14.66 -10.36 -3.07
CA THR A 344 16.01 -10.93 -3.00
C THR A 344 16.93 -10.05 -2.15
N GLY A 345 16.84 -8.72 -2.27
CA GLY A 345 17.60 -7.80 -1.43
C GLY A 345 17.33 -7.98 0.06
N LEU A 346 16.06 -8.12 0.46
CA LEU A 346 15.67 -8.36 1.85
C LEU A 346 16.13 -9.75 2.35
N ASP A 347 15.97 -10.78 1.52
CA ASP A 347 16.39 -12.15 1.85
C ASP A 347 17.90 -12.23 2.06
N LEU A 348 18.67 -11.53 1.23
CA LEU A 348 20.13 -11.45 1.32
C LEU A 348 20.62 -10.82 2.62
N VAL A 349 19.82 -10.00 3.32
CA VAL A 349 20.24 -9.34 4.57
C VAL A 349 19.56 -9.86 5.84
N SER A 350 18.54 -10.70 5.68
CA SER A 350 17.82 -11.29 6.81
C SER A 350 18.75 -12.05 7.74
N GLY A 351 18.75 -11.69 9.03
CA GLY A 351 19.59 -12.29 10.06
C GLY A 351 21.08 -11.93 10.00
N LYS A 352 21.52 -11.10 9.06
CA LYS A 352 22.93 -10.71 8.95
C LYS A 352 23.29 -9.60 9.95
N PRO A 353 24.56 -9.56 10.42
CA PRO A 353 25.05 -8.43 11.20
C PRO A 353 24.91 -7.10 10.44
N TRP A 354 24.62 -6.02 11.16
CA TRP A 354 24.36 -4.69 10.56
C TRP A 354 25.37 -4.21 9.52
N ARG A 355 26.66 -4.47 9.75
CA ARG A 355 27.72 -4.09 8.81
C ARG A 355 27.59 -4.81 7.48
N GLU A 356 27.42 -6.12 7.53
CA GLU A 356 27.25 -6.96 6.35
C GLU A 356 25.94 -6.63 5.63
N ALA A 357 24.84 -6.47 6.39
CA ALA A 357 23.55 -6.07 5.84
C ALA A 357 23.62 -4.73 5.10
N ALA A 358 24.26 -3.71 5.68
CA ALA A 358 24.42 -2.40 5.03
C ALA A 358 25.22 -2.50 3.73
N ASP A 359 26.34 -3.25 3.74
CA ASP A 359 27.20 -3.40 2.56
C ASP A 359 26.48 -4.14 1.42
N VAL A 360 25.83 -5.27 1.75
CA VAL A 360 25.10 -6.10 0.77
C VAL A 360 23.91 -5.34 0.18
N LEU A 361 23.06 -4.75 1.02
CA LEU A 361 21.84 -4.11 0.55
C LEU A 361 22.12 -2.81 -0.21
N TRP A 362 23.17 -2.06 0.15
CA TRP A 362 23.56 -0.85 -0.57
C TRP A 362 24.02 -1.17 -1.99
N ASN A 363 24.84 -2.22 -2.17
CA ASN A 363 25.27 -2.68 -3.49
C ASN A 363 24.08 -3.20 -4.30
N HIS A 364 23.22 -4.00 -3.67
CA HIS A 364 22.01 -4.53 -4.31
C HIS A 364 21.04 -3.42 -4.74
N ALA A 365 20.86 -2.38 -3.92
CA ALA A 365 20.02 -1.22 -4.23
C ALA A 365 20.50 -0.48 -5.48
N ASN A 366 21.79 -0.16 -5.55
CA ASN A 366 22.37 0.49 -6.73
C ASN A 366 22.22 -0.36 -8.00
N GLN A 367 22.43 -1.68 -7.89
CA GLN A 367 22.25 -2.58 -9.02
C GLN A 367 20.78 -2.63 -9.47
N THR A 368 19.84 -2.75 -8.53
CA THR A 368 18.40 -2.77 -8.79
C THR A 368 17.95 -1.49 -9.49
N ALA A 369 18.37 -0.33 -8.97
CA ALA A 369 18.07 0.96 -9.60
C ALA A 369 18.70 1.11 -10.99
N ARG A 370 19.92 0.59 -11.20
CA ARG A 370 20.57 0.62 -12.52
C ARG A 370 19.83 -0.22 -13.56
N ILE A 371 19.34 -1.39 -13.18
CA ILE A 371 18.66 -2.31 -14.11
C ILE A 371 17.22 -1.85 -14.39
N PHE A 372 16.48 -1.45 -13.35
CA PHE A 372 15.03 -1.24 -13.44
C PHE A 372 14.61 0.23 -13.30
N GLY A 373 15.54 1.14 -12.99
CA GLY A 373 15.25 2.55 -12.75
C GLY A 373 15.17 3.40 -14.02
N SER A 374 15.75 2.95 -15.13
CA SER A 374 15.65 3.60 -16.43
C SER A 374 14.42 3.10 -17.20
N HIS A 375 13.64 4.02 -17.78
CA HIS A 375 12.66 3.67 -18.80
C HIS A 375 13.40 3.20 -20.07
N GLY A 376 13.73 1.92 -20.17
CA GLY A 376 14.07 1.29 -21.45
C GLY A 376 15.26 1.87 -22.22
N GLU A 377 16.29 2.36 -21.54
CA GLU A 377 17.64 2.44 -22.13
C GLU A 377 18.43 1.23 -21.62
N HIS A 378 18.00 0.03 -22.00
CA HIS A 378 19.01 -0.98 -22.26
C HIS A 378 19.75 -0.47 -23.49
N ASP A 379 20.94 0.09 -23.25
CA ASP A 379 21.94 0.30 -24.26
C ASP A 379 21.91 -0.91 -25.19
N ARG A 380 21.42 -0.70 -26.42
CA ARG A 380 21.76 -1.57 -27.53
C ARG A 380 23.27 -1.40 -27.67
N GLU A 381 24.02 -2.25 -26.98
CA GLU A 381 25.45 -2.41 -27.18
C GLU A 381 25.69 -2.65 -28.68
N ASP A 382 26.23 -1.62 -29.33
CA ASP A 382 27.22 -1.69 -30.40
C ASP A 382 27.05 -2.80 -31.45
N GLU A 383 26.11 -2.61 -32.39
CA GLU A 383 26.37 -3.02 -33.77
C GLU A 383 27.00 -1.83 -34.51
N GLU A 384 28.33 -1.70 -34.42
CA GLU A 384 29.10 -0.77 -35.26
C GLU A 384 28.88 -1.10 -36.76
N PRO A 385 28.40 -0.16 -37.59
CA PRO A 385 28.59 -0.26 -39.03
C PRO A 385 30.03 0.17 -39.33
N GLY A 386 30.91 -0.81 -39.56
CA GLY A 386 32.30 -0.59 -39.93
C GLY A 386 32.44 0.37 -41.13
N TYR A 387 32.87 1.60 -40.85
CA TYR A 387 33.32 2.55 -41.86
C TYR A 387 34.73 2.14 -42.32
N GLY A 388 34.84 1.72 -43.58
CA GLY A 388 36.12 1.47 -44.24
C GLY A 388 36.97 2.75 -44.33
N PRO A 389 38.29 2.67 -44.14
CA PRO A 389 39.14 3.86 -44.16
C PRO A 389 39.39 4.32 -45.60
N GLY A 390 38.84 5.49 -45.94
CA GLY A 390 39.23 6.25 -47.11
C GLY A 390 40.31 7.28 -46.75
N SER A 391 41.41 7.24 -47.52
CA SER A 391 42.45 8.27 -47.78
C SER A 391 43.87 7.71 -47.55
N ALA A 392 44.88 7.96 -48.38
CA ALA A 392 44.98 8.64 -49.67
C ALA A 392 46.36 8.32 -50.29
N ALA A 393 46.44 8.47 -51.62
CA ALA A 393 47.58 8.93 -52.44
C ALA A 393 49.01 8.39 -52.21
N TYR A 394 49.61 7.82 -53.26
CA TYR A 394 50.88 8.32 -53.80
C TYR A 394 50.97 8.05 -55.31
N GLU A 395 51.39 9.08 -56.04
CA GLU A 395 51.75 9.08 -57.46
C GLU A 395 53.01 8.23 -57.71
N SER A 396 52.99 7.38 -58.75
CA SER A 396 54.01 7.29 -59.81
C SER A 396 53.57 6.31 -60.90
#